data_AF-A0A7Y4ZH78-F1
#
_entry.id   AF-A0A7Y4ZH78-F1
#
_cell.length_a   1.000
_cell.length_b   1.000
_cell.length_c   1.000
_cell.angle_alpha   90.00
_cell.angle_beta   90.00
_cell.angle_gamma   90.00
#
_symmetry.space_group_name_H-M   'P 1'
#
loop_
_entity.id
_entity.type
_entity.pdbx_description
1 polymer ?
#
loop_
_entity_poly.entity_id
_entity_poly.type
_entity_poly.pdbx_seq_one_letter_code
_entity_poly.pdbx_strand_id
1 'polypeptide(L)' 'LIEGHADRVGDPDKNFVLSTARALAVRKALVERRVEESRLRVDAHGSDAPRRATDAGALENRRVEFRITRVKDRAL' A
#
# COMPACT_ATOMS: atom_id res chain seq x y z
N LEU A 1 -5.90 -6.71 0.10
CA LEU A 1 -5.91 -5.24 0.13
C LEU A 1 -4.47 -4.78 0.05
N ILE A 2 -4.18 -3.82 -0.83
CA ILE A 2 -2.86 -3.26 -1.09
C ILE A 2 -2.91 -1.82 -0.59
N GLU A 3 -2.16 -1.52 0.46
CA GLU A 3 -2.17 -0.23 1.17
C GLU A 3 -0.89 0.55 0.81
N GLY A 4 -1.04 1.73 0.22
CA GLY A 4 0.08 2.62 -0.10
C GLY A 4 0.36 3.61 1.01
N HIS A 5 1.64 3.85 1.31
CA HIS A 5 2.07 4.85 2.30
C HIS A 5 3.18 5.76 1.76
N ALA A 6 3.21 6.98 2.29
CA ALA A 6 4.21 7.98 2.01
C ALA A 6 4.91 8.45 3.29
N ASP A 7 5.91 9.30 3.11
CA ASP A 7 6.65 9.89 4.22
C ASP A 7 5.79 10.91 4.98
N ARG A 8 6.13 11.20 6.24
CA ARG A 8 5.45 12.22 7.04
C ARG A 8 5.79 13.64 6.58
N VAL A 9 6.96 13.81 5.95
CA VAL A 9 7.44 15.10 5.47
C VAL A 9 6.91 15.37 4.06
N GLY A 10 6.52 16.61 3.79
CA GLY A 10 6.06 17.07 2.49
C GLY A 10 4.59 17.47 2.48
N ASP A 11 4.09 17.71 1.28
CA ASP A 11 2.71 18.11 1.03
C ASP A 11 1.77 16.90 1.15
N PRO A 12 0.71 16.96 2.00
CA PRO A 12 -0.20 15.84 2.22
C PRO A 12 -0.89 15.35 0.94
N ASP A 13 -1.33 16.25 0.05
CA ASP A 13 -2.02 15.88 -1.17
C ASP A 13 -1.07 15.17 -2.14
N LYS A 14 0.17 15.66 -2.26
CA LYS A 14 1.22 14.98 -3.04
C LYS A 14 1.57 13.61 -2.45
N ASN A 15 1.61 13.50 -1.13
CA ASN A 15 1.85 12.24 -0.43
C ASN A 15 0.72 11.24 -0.68
N PHE A 16 -0.53 11.70 -0.68
CA PHE A 16 -1.69 10.87 -1.02
C PHE A 16 -1.62 10.36 -2.47
N VAL A 17 -1.36 11.24 -3.44
CA VAL A 17 -1.18 10.87 -4.85
C VAL A 17 -0.03 9.87 -5.02
N LEU A 18 1.11 10.11 -4.37
CA LEU A 18 2.29 9.25 -4.44
C LEU A 18 2.01 7.85 -3.86
N SER A 19 1.37 7.79 -2.70
CA SER A 19 1.00 6.51 -2.07
C SER A 19 0.00 5.72 -2.92
N THR A 20 -0.97 6.40 -3.54
CA THR A 20 -1.93 5.81 -4.48
C THR A 20 -1.23 5.22 -5.71
N ALA A 21 -0.34 5.99 -6.34
CA ALA A 21 0.41 5.55 -7.51
C ALA A 21 1.26 4.30 -7.22
N ARG A 22 1.89 4.24 -6.04
CA ARG A 22 2.67 3.05 -5.61
C ARG A 22 1.80 1.81 -5.45
N ALA A 23 0.66 1.94 -4.76
CA ALA A 23 -0.25 0.81 -4.56
C ALA A 23 -0.84 0.31 -5.90
N LEU A 24 -1.17 1.22 -6.82
CA LEU A 24 -1.63 0.87 -8.17
C LEU A 24 -0.53 0.20 -9.00
N ALA A 25 0.72 0.64 -8.90
CA ALA A 25 1.85 0.00 -9.58
C ALA A 25 2.04 -1.44 -9.11
N VAL A 26 1.94 -1.69 -7.80
CA VAL A 26 1.99 -3.04 -7.22
C VAL A 26 0.80 -3.89 -7.68
N ARG A 27 -0.42 -3.34 -7.68
CA ARG A 27 -1.60 -4.03 -8.22
C ARG A 27 -1.38 -4.47 -9.67
N LYS A 28 -0.91 -3.55 -10.53
CA LYS A 28 -0.61 -3.82 -11.94
C LYS A 28 0.41 -4.96 -12.06
N ALA A 29 1.50 -4.88 -11.31
CA ALA A 29 2.54 -5.90 -11.30
C ALA A 29 2.03 -7.29 -10.88
N LEU A 30 1.06 -7.37 -9.96
CA LEU A 30 0.43 -8.63 -9.56
C LEU A 30 -0.52 -9.19 -10.62
N VAL A 31 -1.30 -8.32 -11.28
CA VAL A 31 -2.16 -8.73 -12.41
C VAL A 31 -1.32 -9.28 -13.56
N GLU A 32 -0.21 -8.63 -13.90
CA GLU A 32 0.76 -9.13 -14.89
C GLU A 32 1.32 -10.51 -14.51
N ARG A 33 1.47 -10.77 -13.20
CA ARG A 33 1.88 -12.07 -12.63
C ARG A 33 0.70 -13.04 -12.44
N ARG A 34 -0.42 -12.81 -13.14
CA ARG A 34 -1.61 -13.67 -13.17
C ARG A 34 -2.40 -13.75 -11.86
N VAL A 35 -2.24 -12.80 -10.95
CA VAL A 35 -3.18 -12.66 -9.82
C VAL A 35 -4.48 -12.05 -10.35
N GLU A 36 -5.60 -12.72 -10.10
CA GLU A 36 -6.91 -12.26 -10.52
C GLU A 36 -7.24 -10.87 -9.96
N GLU A 37 -7.59 -9.93 -10.85
CA GLU A 37 -7.83 -8.53 -10.51
C GLU A 37 -8.94 -8.34 -9.47
N SER A 38 -9.97 -9.18 -9.50
CA SER A 38 -11.10 -9.18 -8.56
C SER A 38 -10.66 -9.42 -7.10
N ARG A 39 -9.49 -10.05 -6.89
CA ARG A 39 -8.93 -10.32 -5.56
C ARG A 39 -8.15 -9.12 -5.00
N LEU A 40 -7.90 -8.11 -5.82
CA LEU A 40 -7.01 -7.00 -5.50
C LEU A 40 -7.80 -5.70 -5.35
N ARG A 41 -7.84 -5.20 -4.11
CA ARG A 41 -8.31 -3.86 -3.77
C ARG A 41 -7.11 -2.99 -3.38
N VAL A 42 -7.15 -1.71 -3.73
CA VAL A 42 -6.13 -0.71 -3.39
C VAL A 42 -6.74 0.30 -2.44
N ASP A 43 -5.94 0.70 -1.45
CA ASP A 43 -6.19 1.83 -0.57
C ASP A 43 -4.89 2.62 -0.39
N ALA A 44 -5.00 3.88 0.02
CA ALA A 44 -3.88 4.79 0.15
C ALA A 44 -4.06 5.70 1.36
N HIS A 45 -3.00 5.87 2.15
CA HIS A 45 -3.05 6.65 3.39
C HIS A 45 -2.17 7.90 3.35
N GLY A 46 -1.46 8.16 2.24
CA GLY A 46 -0.50 9.25 2.18
C GLY A 46 0.46 9.22 3.38
N SER A 47 0.57 10.35 4.08
CA SER A 47 1.38 10.55 5.28
C SER A 47 0.67 10.19 6.59
N ASP A 48 -0.61 9.83 6.56
CA ASP A 48 -1.49 9.83 7.75
C ASP A 48 -1.39 8.56 8.61
N ALA A 49 -0.74 7.52 8.09
CA ALA A 49 -0.49 6.26 8.79
C ALA A 49 1.02 5.94 8.86
N PRO A 50 1.81 6.74 9.60
CA PRO A 50 3.24 6.51 9.75
C PRO A 50 3.48 5.26 10.60
N ARG A 51 4.37 4.40 10.15
CA ARG A 51 4.85 3.27 10.94
C ARG A 51 5.82 3.73 12.01
N ARG A 52 6.59 4.78 11.71
CA ARG A 52 7.51 5.43 12.65
C ARG A 52 7.43 6.94 12.50
N ALA A 53 7.15 7.63 13.61
CA ALA A 53 6.91 9.08 13.61
C ALA A 53 8.18 9.94 13.58
N THR A 54 9.37 9.32 13.65
CA THR A 54 10.66 10.02 13.63
C THR A 54 11.18 10.18 12.19
N ASP A 55 12.03 11.19 11.95
CA ASP A 55 12.60 11.44 10.62
C ASP A 55 13.49 10.28 10.13
N ALA A 56 14.19 9.61 11.05
CA ALA A 56 14.92 8.37 10.76
C ALA A 56 14.01 7.22 10.28
N GLY A 57 12.69 7.32 10.52
CA GLY A 57 11.67 6.38 10.08
C GLY A 57 11.16 6.58 8.65
N ALA A 58 11.69 7.57 7.91
CA ALA A 58 11.26 7.90 6.55
C ALA A 58 11.24 6.69 5.60
N LEU A 59 12.28 5.86 5.63
CA LEU A 59 12.36 4.65 4.80
C LEU A 59 11.31 3.61 5.18
N GLU A 60 11.05 3.45 6.48
CA GLU A 60 10.02 2.54 6.99
C GLU A 60 8.62 3.02 6.58
N ASN A 61 8.40 4.33 6.47
CA ASN A 61 7.11 4.90 6.08
C ASN A 61 6.83 4.78 4.58
N ARG A 62 7.87 4.82 3.72
CA ARG A 62 7.77 4.68 2.26
C ARG A 62 7.58 3.21 1.86
N ARG A 63 6.38 2.69 2.07
CA ARG A 63 6.07 1.26 1.88
C ARG A 63 4.74 1.02 1.15
N VAL A 64 4.59 -0.22 0.69
CA VAL A 64 3.30 -0.80 0.31
C VAL A 64 3.09 -2.03 1.18
N GLU A 65 1.93 -2.12 1.84
CA GLU A 65 1.57 -3.24 2.71
C GLU A 65 0.44 -4.08 2.09
N PHE A 66 0.39 -5.35 2.48
CA PHE A 66 -0.66 -6.27 2.05
C PHE A 66 -1.45 -6.76 3.26
N ARG A 67 -2.77 -6.63 3.19
CA ARG A 67 -3.70 -7.27 4.12
C ARG A 67 -4.49 -8.34 3.40
N ILE A 68 -4.40 -9.58 3.89
CA ILE A 68 -5.19 -10.71 3.40
C ILE A 68 -6.57 -10.67 4.07
N THR A 69 -7.60 -10.27 3.32
CA THR A 69 -8.94 -9.99 3.87
C THR A 69 -9.89 -11.18 3.79
N ARG A 70 -9.50 -12.25 3.10
CA ARG A 70 -10.24 -13.50 3.01
C ARG A 70 -9.26 -14.61 2.67
N VAL A 71 -9.21 -15.62 3.51
CA VAL A 71 -8.56 -16.89 3.21
C VAL A 71 -9.70 -17.84 2.84
N LYS A 72 -9.62 -18.55 1.71
CA LYS A 72 -10.53 -19.69 1.52
C LYS A 72 -10.15 -20.70 2.59
N ASP A 73 -11.09 -21.11 3.43
CA ASP A 73 -10.86 -22.17 4.40
C ASP A 73 -10.17 -23.32 3.69
N ARG A 74 -8.98 -23.68 4.18
CA ARG A 74 -8.30 -24.90 3.75
C ARG A 74 -9.18 -26.02 4.30
N ALA A 75 -10.08 -26.55 3.48
CA ALA A 75 -10.65 -27.85 3.75
C ALA A 75 -9.46 -28.81 3.86
N LEU A 76 -9.21 -29.28 5.09
CA LEU A 76 -8.34 -30.42 5.39
C LEU A 76 -9.07 -31.70 4.99
#